data_AF-A0A4Q3UKU2-F1
#
_entry.id   AF-A0A4Q3UKU2-F1
#
_cell.length_a   1.000
_cell.length_b   1.000
_cell.length_c   1.000
_cell.angle_alpha   90.00
_cell.angle_beta   90.00
_cell.angle_gamma   90.00
#
_symmetry.space_group_name_H-M   'P 1'
#
loop_
_entity.id
_entity.type
_entity.pdbx_description
1 polymer ?
#
loop_
_entity_poly.entity_id
_entity_poly.type
_entity_poly.pdbx_seq_one_letter_code
_entity_poly.pdbx_strand_id
1 'polypeptide(L)'
;MGQYDYGRAGRIGIGTPQANPTVETEFSILIPPRAALSVTRLTSAAPAPADRLRDYLLRLEDSLAAFDTLKMDAFGFACTASSYLV
;
A
#
# COMPACT_ATOMS: atom_id res chain seq x y z
N MET A 1 1.51 -30.10 -11.47
CA MET A 1 2.44 -28.96 -11.24
C MET A 1 1.99 -28.27 -9.95
N GLY A 2 2.83 -28.24 -8.92
CA GLY A 2 2.43 -27.98 -7.53
C GLY A 2 1.88 -26.57 -7.28
N GLN A 3 0.66 -26.49 -6.76
CA GLN A 3 -0.05 -25.26 -6.40
C GLN A 3 0.46 -24.70 -5.06
N TYR A 4 1.68 -24.17 -5.05
CA TYR A 4 2.13 -23.25 -4.01
C TYR A 4 1.93 -21.82 -4.52
N ASP A 5 0.66 -21.39 -4.60
CA ASP A 5 0.34 -20.02 -4.98
C ASP A 5 0.52 -19.11 -3.76
N TYR A 6 1.53 -18.23 -3.81
CA TYR A 6 1.70 -17.18 -2.82
C TYR A 6 0.45 -16.28 -2.86
N GLY A 7 -0.21 -16.13 -1.72
CA GLY A 7 -1.48 -15.38 -1.66
C GLY A 7 -2.71 -16.18 -2.08
N ARG A 8 -2.69 -17.52 -1.98
CA ARG A 8 -3.89 -18.36 -2.22
C ARG A 8 -5.11 -18.02 -1.35
N ALA A 9 -4.94 -17.29 -0.25
CA ALA A 9 -6.03 -16.78 0.58
C ALA A 9 -6.34 -15.28 0.34
N GLY A 10 -5.66 -14.66 -0.63
CA GLY A 10 -5.80 -13.24 -0.96
C GLY A 10 -4.45 -12.58 -1.23
N ARG A 11 -4.44 -11.62 -2.16
CA ARG A 11 -3.31 -10.76 -2.52
C ARG A 11 -3.69 -9.32 -2.17
N ILE A 12 -2.98 -8.76 -1.20
CA ILE A 12 -3.27 -7.43 -0.65
C ILE A 12 -2.19 -6.47 -1.12
N GLY A 13 -2.61 -5.40 -1.81
CA GLY A 13 -1.77 -4.24 -2.06
C GLY A 13 -1.88 -3.25 -0.90
N ILE A 14 -0.78 -2.64 -0.46
CA ILE A 14 -0.82 -1.54 0.51
C ILE A 14 0.02 -0.36 0.02
N GLY A 15 -0.56 0.84 0.03
CA GLY A 15 0.16 2.10 -0.11
C GLY A 15 0.59 2.63 1.25
N THR A 16 1.91 2.75 1.50
CA THR A 16 2.46 3.30 2.74
C THR A 16 3.13 4.65 2.49
N PRO A 17 2.92 5.69 3.34
CA PRO A 17 3.68 6.93 3.25
C PRO A 17 5.19 6.67 3.21
N GLN A 18 5.94 7.46 2.44
CA GLN A 18 7.40 7.31 2.30
C GLN A 18 8.17 7.32 3.63
N ALA A 19 7.60 7.91 4.69
CA ALA A 19 8.20 8.00 6.02
C ALA A 19 7.64 6.97 7.02
N ASN A 20 6.70 6.11 6.61
CA ASN A 20 6.04 5.14 7.49
C ASN A 20 6.47 3.71 7.15
N PRO A 21 7.41 3.12 7.92
CA PRO A 21 7.77 1.70 7.82
C PRO A 21 6.95 0.78 8.76
N THR A 22 6.10 1.36 9.61
CA THR A 22 5.38 0.63 10.66
C THR A 22 4.33 -0.30 10.05
N VAL A 23 3.67 0.13 8.98
CA VAL A 23 2.60 -0.65 8.33
C VAL A 23 3.12 -1.99 7.82
N GLU A 24 4.28 -2.00 7.16
CA GLU A 24 4.90 -3.23 6.68
C GLU A 24 5.30 -4.15 7.82
N THR A 25 5.84 -3.57 8.90
CA THR A 25 6.25 -4.31 10.09
C THR A 25 5.05 -4.98 10.76
N GLU A 26 3.98 -4.23 11.01
CA GLU A 26 2.77 -4.76 11.65
C GLU A 26 2.06 -5.79 10.76
N PHE A 27 1.90 -5.52 9.46
CA PHE A 27 1.27 -6.46 8.56
C PHE A 27 2.08 -7.74 8.36
N SER A 28 3.42 -7.71 8.49
CA SER A 28 4.23 -8.92 8.46
C SER A 28 3.90 -9.91 9.60
N ILE A 29 3.31 -9.41 10.70
CA ILE A 29 2.89 -10.20 11.86
C ILE A 29 1.41 -10.57 11.77
N LEU A 30 0.57 -9.63 11.32
CA LEU A 30 -0.89 -9.76 11.36
C LEU A 30 -1.49 -10.51 10.16
N ILE A 31 -0.82 -10.50 9.01
CA ILE A 31 -1.35 -11.15 7.81
C ILE A 31 -1.40 -12.67 7.96
N PRO A 32 -2.50 -13.35 7.56
CA PRO A 32 -2.53 -14.80 7.54
C PRO A 32 -1.38 -15.37 6.68
N PRO A 33 -0.71 -16.46 7.09
CA PRO A 33 0.42 -17.03 6.33
C PRO A 33 0.11 -17.46 4.89
N ARG A 34 -1.18 -17.49 4.51
CA ARG A 34 -1.67 -17.89 3.20
C ARG A 34 -2.02 -16.71 2.30
N ALA A 35 -2.04 -15.49 2.83
CA ALA A 35 -2.25 -14.27 2.07
C ALA A 35 -0.89 -13.66 1.69
N ALA A 36 -0.85 -12.93 0.58
CA ALA A 36 0.33 -12.23 0.12
C ALA A 36 0.15 -10.73 0.33
N LEU A 37 1.22 -10.07 0.77
CA LEU A 37 1.29 -8.63 0.90
C LEU A 37 2.25 -8.08 -0.15
N SER A 38 1.84 -7.05 -0.87
CA SER A 38 2.70 -6.26 -1.76
C SER A 38 2.52 -4.78 -1.42
N VAL A 39 3.62 -4.03 -1.43
CA VAL A 39 3.62 -2.65 -0.94
C VAL A 39 4.10 -1.71 -2.03
N THR A 40 3.45 -0.56 -2.13
CA THR A 40 3.91 0.60 -2.90
C THR A 40 4.15 1.78 -1.95
N ARG A 41 5.12 2.63 -2.27
CA ARG A 41 5.40 3.84 -1.49
C ARG A 41 4.58 5.00 -2.03
N LEU A 42 3.77 5.59 -1.17
CA LEU A 42 3.13 6.88 -1.41
C LEU A 42 4.22 7.94 -1.24
N THR A 43 4.66 8.53 -2.34
CA THR A 43 5.78 9.48 -2.36
C THR A 43 5.33 10.88 -2.78
N SER A 44 5.98 11.89 -2.21
CA SER A 44 5.81 13.28 -2.59
C SER A 44 7.11 14.05 -2.35
N ALA A 45 7.44 14.91 -3.32
CA ALA A 45 8.55 15.85 -3.23
C ALA A 45 8.14 17.18 -2.57
N ALA A 46 6.88 17.31 -2.13
CA ALA A 46 6.38 18.55 -1.55
C ALA A 46 7.13 18.89 -0.25
N PRO A 47 7.53 20.16 -0.07
CA PRO A 47 8.30 20.57 1.10
C PRO A 47 7.44 20.53 2.37
N ALA A 48 6.18 20.95 2.28
CA ALA A 48 5.26 21.00 3.41
C ALA A 48 4.62 19.63 3.68
N PRO A 49 4.54 19.18 4.96
CA PRO A 49 3.91 17.91 5.30
C PRO A 49 2.45 17.78 4.87
N ALA A 50 1.66 18.85 4.99
CA ALA A 50 0.25 18.83 4.62
C ALA A 50 0.05 18.58 3.12
N ASP A 51 0.94 19.11 2.29
CA ASP A 51 0.89 18.92 0.84
C ASP A 51 1.31 17.50 0.47
N ARG A 52 2.28 16.90 1.18
CA ARG A 52 2.61 15.48 1.00
C ARG A 52 1.40 14.58 1.29
N LEU A 53 0.63 14.87 2.34
CA LEU A 53 -0.58 14.10 2.68
C LEU A 53 -1.62 14.20 1.56
N ARG A 54 -1.84 15.39 0.99
CA ARG A 54 -2.73 15.56 -0.17
C ARG A 54 -2.21 14.79 -1.38
N ASP A 55 -0.93 14.93 -1.70
CA ASP A 55 -0.30 14.25 -2.82
C ASP A 55 -0.45 12.73 -2.75
N TYR A 56 -0.33 12.13 -1.55
CA TYR A 56 -0.51 10.69 -1.38
C TYR A 56 -1.88 10.20 -1.85
N LEU A 57 -2.94 10.98 -1.63
CA LEU A 57 -4.28 10.62 -2.08
C LEU A 57 -4.55 11.04 -3.53
N LEU A 58 -4.15 12.26 -3.91
CA LEU A 58 -4.37 12.80 -5.26
C LEU A 58 -3.59 12.05 -6.34
N ARG A 59 -2.47 11.42 -5.96
CA ARG A 59 -1.60 10.60 -6.85
C ARG A 59 -1.74 9.12 -6.56
N LEU A 60 -2.90 8.70 -6.04
CA LEU A 60 -3.15 7.29 -5.76
C LEU A 60 -3.08 6.43 -7.03
N GLU A 61 -3.56 6.95 -8.16
CA GLU A 61 -3.47 6.26 -9.46
C GLU A 61 -2.01 5.94 -9.86
N ASP A 62 -1.09 6.91 -9.73
CA ASP A 62 0.35 6.70 -9.95
C ASP A 62 0.89 5.59 -9.05
N SER A 63 0.47 5.59 -7.78
CA SER A 63 0.93 4.62 -6.78
C SER A 63 0.40 3.21 -7.08
N LEU A 64 -0.83 3.10 -7.58
CA LEU A 64 -1.45 1.84 -8.00
C LEU A 64 -0.80 1.29 -9.27
N ALA A 65 -0.40 2.16 -10.20
CA ALA A 65 0.29 1.76 -11.43
C ALA A 65 1.62 1.06 -11.16
N ALA A 66 2.28 1.30 -10.02
CA ALA A 66 3.52 0.62 -9.63
C ALA A 66 3.38 -0.90 -9.45
N PHE A 67 2.16 -1.41 -9.28
CA PHE A 67 1.89 -2.84 -9.22
C PHE A 67 1.80 -3.51 -10.61
N ASP A 68 1.74 -2.73 -11.69
CA ASP A 68 1.70 -3.17 -13.08
C ASP A 68 0.66 -4.28 -13.34
N THR A 69 1.12 -5.53 -13.50
CA THR A 69 0.29 -6.68 -13.84
C THR A 69 -0.23 -7.46 -12.63
N LEU A 70 0.16 -7.07 -11.41
CA LEU A 70 -0.30 -7.73 -10.19
C LEU A 70 -1.79 -7.51 -9.97
N LYS A 71 -2.55 -8.60 -10.06
CA LYS A 71 -3.98 -8.63 -9.71
C LYS A 71 -4.14 -8.80 -8.19
N MET A 72 -4.37 -7.69 -7.50
CA MET A 72 -4.70 -7.67 -6.08
C MET A 72 -6.20 -7.85 -5.84
N ASP A 73 -6.57 -8.54 -4.76
CA ASP A 73 -7.95 -8.73 -4.34
C ASP A 73 -8.46 -7.55 -3.51
N ALA A 74 -7.55 -6.83 -2.84
CA ALA A 74 -7.84 -5.65 -2.05
C ALA A 74 -6.65 -4.68 -2.03
N PHE A 75 -6.95 -3.40 -1.84
CA PHE A 75 -5.95 -2.35 -1.64
C PHE A 75 -6.21 -1.58 -0.34
N GLY A 76 -5.15 -1.41 0.47
CA GLY A 76 -5.17 -0.59 1.68
C GLY A 76 -4.37 0.71 1.49
N PHE A 77 -5.00 1.85 1.78
CA PHE A 77 -4.32 3.14 1.83
C PHE A 77 -3.94 3.48 3.28
N ALA A 78 -2.67 3.28 3.64
CA ALA A 78 -2.23 3.32 5.04
C ALA A 78 -1.84 4.74 5.51
N CYS A 79 -2.71 5.72 5.25
CA CYS A 79 -2.48 7.10 5.68
C CYS A 79 -3.78 7.82 6.08
N THR A 80 -4.24 7.54 7.31
CA THR A 80 -5.47 8.13 7.86
C THR A 80 -5.49 9.65 7.81
N ALA A 81 -4.35 10.32 8.03
CA ALA A 81 -4.27 11.78 8.03
C ALA A 81 -4.67 12.40 6.68
N SER A 82 -4.40 11.72 5.56
CA SER A 82 -4.77 12.22 4.23
C SER A 82 -6.28 12.16 3.98
N SER A 83 -6.98 11.21 4.62
CA SER A 83 -8.44 11.04 4.51
C SER A 83 -9.26 12.21 5.09
N TYR A 84 -8.63 13.11 5.86
CA TYR A 84 -9.29 14.30 6.41
C TYR A 84 -9.06 15.57 5.59
N LEU A 85 -8.26 15.50 4.53
CA LEU A 85 -7.79 16.68 3.79
C LEU A 85 -8.47 16.88 2.42
N VAL A 86 -9.34 15.94 2.04
CA VAL A 86 -10.05 15.90 0.76
C VAL A 86 -11.50 15.48 0.99
#